data_AF-A0A968NXX1-F1
#
_entry.id   AF-A0A968NXX1-F1
#
_cell.length_a   1.000
_cell.length_b   1.000
_cell.length_c   1.000
_cell.angle_alpha   90.00
_cell.angle_beta   90.00
_cell.angle_gamma   90.00
#
_symmetry.space_group_name_H-M   'P 1'
#
loop_
_entity.id
_entity.type
_entity.pdbx_description
1 polymer ?
#
loop_
_entity_poly.entity_id
_entity_poly.type
_entity_poly.pdbx_seq_one_letter_code
_entity_poly.pdbx_strand_id
1 'polypeptide(L)'
;MLIEVGGTQVKPVRQSQSQAIYALLRGMLQMSRGYNLISQLEMQRRPLVGGAPTDLKWGVGFFLFPMQRFEVQTQYVITRTLVKGTAIDDASALLLQLHLSL
;
A
#
# COMPACT_ATOMS: atom_id res chain seq x y z
N MET A 1 13.52 0.89 11.82
CA MET A 1 12.32 1.48 11.22
C MET A 1 12.71 1.94 9.83
N LEU A 2 12.26 1.23 8.79
CA LEU A 2 12.37 1.68 7.40
C LEU A 2 11.19 2.62 7.14
N ILE A 3 11.39 3.73 6.45
CA ILE A 3 10.31 4.59 5.90
C ILE A 3 10.68 4.78 4.42
N GLU A 4 9.77 4.45 3.53
CA GLU A 4 9.95 4.64 2.08
C GLU A 4 8.89 5.61 1.59
N VAL A 5 9.29 6.66 0.87
CA VAL A 5 8.41 7.64 0.20
C VAL A 5 8.86 7.71 -1.26
N GLY A 6 7.95 7.49 -2.21
CA GLY A 6 8.26 7.51 -3.64
C GLY A 6 7.07 8.02 -4.45
N GLY A 7 7.33 8.70 -5.56
CA GLY A 7 6.31 9.22 -6.48
C GLY A 7 6.52 8.70 -7.90
N THR A 8 5.44 8.40 -8.62
CA THR A 8 5.49 7.87 -9.99
C THR A 8 4.85 8.84 -10.99
N GLN A 9 5.64 9.32 -11.95
CA GLN A 9 5.10 10.13 -13.05
C GLN A 9 4.55 9.22 -14.14
N VAL A 10 3.23 9.12 -14.25
CA VAL A 10 2.58 8.40 -15.34
C VAL A 10 2.30 9.38 -16.49
N LYS A 11 3.00 9.24 -17.63
CA LYS A 11 2.68 9.98 -18.85
C LYS A 11 1.45 9.36 -19.52
N PRO A 12 0.33 10.08 -19.70
CA PRO A 12 -0.80 9.55 -20.46
C PRO A 12 -0.52 9.55 -21.97
N VAL A 13 -1.12 8.59 -22.68
CA VAL A 13 -0.97 8.36 -24.14
C VAL A 13 -1.55 9.50 -25.00
N ARG A 14 -2.28 10.45 -24.40
CA ARG A 14 -2.76 11.67 -25.08
C ARG A 14 -2.47 12.90 -24.25
N GLN A 15 -1.97 13.93 -24.94
CA GLN A 15 -1.38 15.18 -24.44
C GLN A 15 -2.18 15.86 -23.30
N SER A 16 -1.83 15.57 -22.06
CA SER A 16 -1.85 16.52 -20.94
C SER A 16 -1.07 15.87 -19.80
N GLN A 17 0.00 16.51 -19.34
CA GLN A 17 0.83 15.98 -18.26
C GLN A 17 0.02 15.93 -16.96
N SER A 18 -0.58 14.78 -16.70
CA SER A 18 -1.36 14.53 -15.49
C SER A 18 -0.43 13.92 -14.45
N GLN A 19 0.08 14.73 -13.52
CA GLN A 19 0.99 14.26 -12.47
C GLN A 19 0.23 13.42 -11.44
N ALA A 20 0.45 12.10 -11.46
CA ALA A 20 -0.03 11.23 -10.41
C ALA A 20 0.92 11.35 -9.21
N ILE A 21 0.36 11.62 -8.03
CA ILE A 21 1.13 11.65 -6.79
C ILE A 21 0.81 10.37 -6.05
N TYR A 22 1.85 9.58 -5.81
CA TYR A 22 1.84 8.40 -4.97
C TYR A 22 2.67 8.75 -3.72
N ALA A 23 2.17 8.37 -2.55
CA ALA A 23 2.90 8.46 -1.31
C ALA A 23 2.66 7.16 -0.55
N LEU A 24 3.68 6.34 -0.45
CA LEU A 24 3.71 5.18 0.45
C LEU A 24 4.42 5.59 1.74
N LEU A 25 4.01 5.03 2.85
CA LEU A 25 4.71 5.05 4.12
C LEU A 25 4.55 3.65 4.72
N ARG A 26 5.64 2.88 4.70
CA ARG A 26 5.68 1.54 5.29
C ARG A 26 6.58 1.57 6.51
N GLY A 27 6.04 1.25 7.67
CA GLY A 27 6.78 1.07 8.91
C GLY A 27 6.94 -0.42 9.21
N MET A 28 8.18 -0.85 9.45
CA MET A 28 8.50 -2.19 9.98
C MET A 28 9.17 -2.03 11.35
N LEU A 29 8.51 -2.58 12.38
CA LEU A 29 8.95 -2.53 13.77
C LEU A 29 9.62 -3.86 14.12
N GLN A 30 10.90 -3.76 14.48
CA GLN A 30 11.85 -4.87 14.68
C GLN A 30 12.03 -5.67 13.37
N MET A 31 13.28 -5.82 12.92
CA MET A 31 13.65 -6.71 11.81
C MET A 31 14.61 -7.72 12.40
N SER A 32 14.09 -8.62 13.22
CA SER A 32 14.84 -9.74 13.77
C SER A 32 14.13 -11.04 13.45
N ARG A 33 14.84 -12.17 13.53
CA ARG A 33 14.21 -13.49 13.43
C ARG A 33 13.06 -13.55 14.43
N GLY A 34 11.87 -13.97 13.98
CA GLY A 34 10.66 -14.01 14.81
C GLY A 34 9.49 -13.26 14.20
N TYR A 35 8.67 -12.65 15.06
CA TYR A 35 7.44 -11.95 14.70
C TYR A 35 7.72 -10.46 14.54
N ASN A 36 7.38 -9.92 13.38
CA ASN A 36 7.57 -8.51 13.06
C ASN A 36 6.22 -7.92 12.64
N LEU A 37 5.94 -6.70 13.09
CA LEU A 37 4.71 -5.99 12.74
C LEU A 37 4.96 -5.07 11.55
N ILE A 38 4.02 -5.08 10.61
CA ILE A 38 4.03 -4.24 9.43
C ILE A 38 2.84 -3.29 9.52
N SER A 39 3.10 -1.99 9.40
CA SER A 39 2.07 -0.98 9.16
C SER A 39 2.34 -0.30 7.83
N GLN A 40 1.31 -0.12 7.02
CA GLN A 40 1.40 0.54 5.72
C GLN A 40 0.32 1.59 5.61
N LEU A 41 0.69 2.77 5.13
CA LEU A 41 -0.19 3.83 4.72
C LEU A 41 0.19 4.20 3.28
N GLU A 42 -0.77 4.19 2.38
CA GLU A 42 -0.58 4.50 0.97
C GLU A 42 -1.65 5.49 0.53
N MET A 43 -1.24 6.57 -0.11
CA MET A 43 -2.12 7.57 -0.68
C MET A 43 -1.79 7.70 -2.16
N GLN A 44 -2.80 7.51 -3.01
CA GLN A 44 -2.67 7.63 -4.45
C GLN A 44 -3.70 8.63 -4.98
N ARG A 45 -3.20 9.70 -5.62
CA ARG A 45 -4.04 10.66 -6.33
C ARG A 45 -3.99 10.38 -7.82
N ARG A 46 -5.10 9.96 -8.42
CA ARG A 46 -5.20 9.68 -9.86
C ARG A 46 -5.68 10.93 -10.60
N PRO A 47 -4.87 11.59 -11.42
CA PRO A 47 -5.27 12.83 -12.05
C PRO A 47 -6.05 12.50 -13.33
N LEU A 48 -7.37 12.38 -13.19
CA LEU A 48 -8.31 12.49 -14.32
C LEU A 48 -9.09 13.80 -14.11
N VAL A 49 -9.19 14.57 -15.19
CA VAL A 49 -9.75 15.92 -15.25
C VAL A 49 -11.08 16.01 -14.47
N GLY A 50 -11.13 16.84 -13.42
CA GLY A 50 -12.35 17.20 -12.71
C GLY A 50 -12.81 16.21 -11.62
N GLY A 51 -12.32 16.37 -10.39
CA GLY A 51 -12.86 15.63 -9.22
C GLY A 51 -12.22 14.28 -8.93
N ALA A 52 -11.02 14.03 -9.48
CA ALA A 52 -10.14 12.88 -9.26
C ALA A 52 -10.30 12.17 -7.89
N PRO A 53 -10.63 10.86 -7.89
CA PRO A 53 -10.62 10.03 -6.68
C PRO A 53 -9.23 10.03 -6.03
N THR A 54 -9.20 10.20 -4.70
CA THR A 54 -8.00 9.94 -3.91
C THR A 54 -8.19 8.60 -3.22
N ASP A 55 -7.37 7.62 -3.58
CA ASP A 55 -7.36 6.32 -2.92
C ASP A 55 -6.45 6.43 -1.69
N LEU A 56 -7.03 6.26 -0.51
CA LEU A 56 -6.29 6.13 0.74
C LEU A 56 -6.36 4.65 1.16
N LYS A 57 -5.20 4.00 1.21
CA LYS A 57 -5.06 2.65 1.73
C LYS A 57 -4.30 2.70 3.03
N TRP A 58 -4.77 1.95 4.01
CA TRP A 58 -4.02 1.69 5.22
C TRP A 58 -4.12 0.21 5.54
N GLY A 59 -3.06 -0.33 6.12
CA GLY A 59 -3.02 -1.74 6.41
C GLY A 59 -2.11 -2.05 7.57
N VAL A 60 -2.43 -3.14 8.24
CA VAL A 60 -1.64 -3.70 9.33
C VAL A 60 -1.44 -5.18 9.05
N GLY A 61 -0.26 -5.68 9.36
CA GLY A 61 0.11 -7.04 9.06
C GLY A 61 1.16 -7.55 10.03
N PHE A 62 1.39 -8.85 9.94
CA PHE A 62 2.49 -9.50 10.63
C PHE A 62 3.35 -10.26 9.63
N PHE A 63 4.59 -10.44 10.05
CA PHE A 63 5.65 -11.01 9.25
C PHE A 63 6.48 -11.93 10.12
N LEU A 64 6.47 -13.22 9.80
CA LEU A 64 7.08 -14.24 10.63
C LEU A 64 8.04 -15.13 9.83
N PHE A 65 9.14 -15.47 10.48
CA PHE A 65 10.15 -16.42 10.00
C PHE A 65 10.23 -17.61 10.96
N PRO A 66 9.35 -18.61 10.82
CA PRO A 66 9.31 -19.73 11.75
C PRO A 66 10.46 -20.70 11.46
N MET A 67 11.01 -20.68 10.25
CA MET A 67 12.19 -21.46 9.84
C MET A 67 13.13 -20.60 9.00
N GLN A 68 14.40 -20.99 8.97
CA GLN A 68 15.40 -20.34 8.11
C GLN A 68 15.00 -20.59 6.66
N ARG A 69 14.83 -19.50 5.87
CA ARG A 69 14.36 -19.50 4.47
C ARG A 69 12.85 -19.71 4.25
N PHE A 70 12.04 -19.72 5.30
CA PHE A 70 10.59 -19.69 5.19
C PHE A 70 10.02 -18.42 5.81
N GLU A 71 9.16 -17.76 5.06
CA GLU A 71 8.60 -16.45 5.36
C GLU A 71 7.09 -16.53 5.19
N VAL A 72 6.37 -16.09 6.22
CA VAL A 72 4.92 -15.90 6.16
C VAL A 72 4.62 -14.45 6.45
N GLN A 73 3.87 -13.84 5.55
CA GLN A 73 3.35 -12.51 5.70
C GLN A 73 1.83 -12.58 5.64
N THR A 74 1.17 -11.94 6.58
CA THR A 74 -0.25 -11.61 6.41
C THR A 74 -0.43 -10.11 6.56
N GLN A 75 -1.42 -9.58 5.85
CA GLN A 75 -1.72 -8.16 5.89
C GLN A 75 -3.21 -7.94 5.66
N TYR A 76 -3.84 -7.25 6.60
CA TYR A 76 -5.16 -6.70 6.41
C TYR A 76 -5.04 -5.28 5.87
N VAL A 77 -5.70 -5.00 4.74
CA VAL A 77 -5.64 -3.72 4.04
C VAL A 77 -7.05 -3.19 3.86
N ILE A 78 -7.26 -1.93 4.23
CA ILE A 78 -8.48 -1.18 3.96
C ILE A 78 -8.15 -0.11 2.93
N THR A 79 -8.96 -0.03 1.88
CA THR A 79 -8.88 0.94 0.79
C THR A 79 -10.14 1.79 0.81
N ARG A 80 -9.95 3.10 0.96
CA ARG A 80 -11.01 4.09 0.91
C ARG A 80 -10.83 4.98 -0.31
N THR A 81 -11.86 5.06 -1.14
CA THR A 81 -11.86 5.89 -2.35
C THR A 81 -12.60 7.20 -2.06
N LEU A 82 -11.85 8.31 -1.99
CA LEU A 82 -12.41 9.63 -1.71
C LEU A 82 -12.78 10.33 -3.02
N VAL A 83 -14.07 10.43 -3.33
CA VAL A 83 -14.61 11.21 -4.46
C VAL A 83 -15.48 12.35 -3.92
N LYS A 84 -15.35 13.56 -4.48
CA LYS A 84 -16.21 14.68 -4.10
C LYS A 84 -17.68 14.35 -4.44
N GLY A 85 -18.51 14.19 -3.41
CA GLY A 85 -19.97 14.14 -3.55
C GLY A 85 -20.60 12.75 -3.52
N THR A 86 -19.83 11.67 -3.42
CA THR A 86 -20.37 10.31 -3.38
C THR A 86 -19.64 9.48 -2.32
N ALA A 87 -20.40 8.87 -1.41
CA ALA A 87 -19.86 7.82 -0.54
C ALA A 87 -19.65 6.57 -1.40
N ILE A 88 -18.39 6.19 -1.59
CA ILE A 88 -18.03 4.91 -2.21
C ILE A 88 -17.74 3.95 -1.06
N ASP A 89 -18.24 2.72 -1.17
CA ASP A 89 -18.03 1.69 -0.15
C ASP A 89 -16.54 1.43 0.07
N ASP A 90 -16.16 1.27 1.34
CA ASP A 90 -14.79 0.92 1.72
C ASP A 90 -14.50 -0.52 1.30
N ALA A 91 -13.39 -0.73 0.58
CA ALA A 91 -12.93 -2.06 0.21
C ALA A 91 -11.93 -2.56 1.25
N SER A 92 -12.03 -3.82 1.66
CA SER A 92 -11.03 -4.45 2.52
C SER A 92 -10.51 -5.74 1.91
N ALA A 93 -9.25 -6.06 2.17
CA ALA A 93 -8.58 -7.25 1.67
C ALA A 93 -7.71 -7.85 2.77
N LEU A 94 -7.67 -9.18 2.81
CA LEU A 94 -6.69 -9.94 3.59
C LEU A 94 -5.71 -10.58 2.62
N LEU A 95 -4.45 -10.17 2.67
CA LEU A 95 -3.35 -10.76 1.93
C LEU A 95 -2.64 -11.78 2.80
N LEU A 96 -2.41 -12.97 2.27
CA LEU A 96 -1.50 -13.98 2.82
C LEU A 96 -0.43 -14.25 1.77
N GLN A 97 0.84 -14.10 2.13
CA GLN A 97 1.99 -14.38 1.28
C GLN A 97 2.88 -15.39 2.00
N LEU A 98 3.22 -16.46 1.26
CA LEU A 98 4.13 -17.51 1.69
C LEU A 98 5.33 -17.46 0.76
N HIS A 99 6.53 -17.34 1.33
CA HIS A 99 7.77 -17.32 0.57
C HIS A 99 8.73 -18.39 1.13
N LEU A 100 9.20 -19.25 0.23
CA LEU A 100 10.22 -20.26 0.49
C LEU A 100 11.42 -19.97 -0.42
N SER A 101 12.60 -19.78 0.15
CA SER A 101 13.84 -19.65 -0.62
C SER A 101 14.57 -21.00 -0.65
N LEU A 102 14.87 -21.54 -1.85
CA LEU A 102 15.69 -22.75 -2.00
C LEU A 102 17.18 -22.43 -1.88
#